data_AF-A0A955YCV9-F1
#
_entry.id   AF-A0A955YCV9-F1
#
_cell.length_a   1.000
_cell.length_b   1.000
_cell.length_c   1.000
_cell.angle_alpha   90.00
_cell.angle_beta   90.00
_cell.angle_gamma   90.00
#
_symmetry.space_group_name_H-M   'P 1'
#
loop_
_entity.id
_entity.type
_entity.pdbx_description
1 polymer ?
#
loop_
_entity_poly.entity_id
_entity_poly.type
_entity_poly.pdbx_seq_one_letter_code
_entity_poly.pdbx_strand_id
1 'polypeptide(L)'
;MTKRGRLIAFSCVGTALLALVAFRVGPRRGPEVEAMPEAPRLRCELEAGQTRAFRMVVTPSDAEGDRPALTAELHLRTLTGPSGPTRAAQVAGLIVPTQDVEGADQLREPFLMTVNDKCRFERFAFNEATSATQASMIEGTVRLFEVVGGDTRSPSWELLQRDVNGEFFARYERDAFSATTLDFTRTSSDYHEAEARGITIQQRRFDAAGRFDAAFGWVTRVAGSTLHRVQLGGGPTEVGVRFELERSDASAPLGLPGSMDVALFRWNSDHAPDAVAPPEMIGGMTRAAVVALDSDALGARALELWNASENPAHEDVYQLMLAWVREHPGGGAGLLDAIRAGELDPRLESMAFLVLGMADTEESRQALAGALTDGELSAMNRQRAALALGTNATPTLSSLAALREAARQTGDSVDEIVTRGTMMRAAGGLGRDSAPDEVREEARAYIRELATSDDVETRVAGLDAAGNAGTEALLDVVQAGFEDARPVVRSSAYNALRDMPRDLIQPVITDALQHEAHGDVRRALVSAAYTNATASARPYVDPLLAQAAVETLATTSDEGARMATIGLAGLAAPRSPEVRAALARWLEQETDPSVIQALGRHLSVAEARAALARGQGTRTP
;
A
#
# COMPACT_ATOMS: atom_id res chain seq x y z
N MET A 1 -34.67 12.59 -54.88
CA MET A 1 -35.13 11.69 -55.98
C MET A 1 -34.73 10.25 -55.65
N THR A 2 -35.33 9.26 -56.34
CA THR A 2 -34.90 7.85 -56.59
C THR A 2 -33.62 7.30 -55.91
N LYS A 3 -33.54 6.03 -55.46
CA LYS A 3 -34.47 4.86 -55.47
C LYS A 3 -33.83 3.72 -54.62
N ARG A 4 -34.64 2.88 -53.95
CA ARG A 4 -34.48 1.40 -53.65
C ARG A 4 -33.08 0.87 -53.21
N GLY A 5 -32.91 0.01 -52.19
CA GLY A 5 -33.79 -0.81 -51.34
C GLY A 5 -32.91 -1.82 -50.56
N ARG A 6 -33.40 -2.87 -49.86
CA ARG A 6 -34.76 -3.42 -49.75
C ARG A 6 -34.82 -4.53 -48.63
N LEU A 7 -35.85 -4.53 -47.75
CA LEU A 7 -36.46 -5.70 -47.03
C LEU A 7 -35.54 -6.52 -46.04
N ILE A 8 -35.97 -7.21 -44.97
CA ILE A 8 -37.24 -7.63 -44.29
C ILE A 8 -36.98 -7.57 -42.75
N ALA A 9 -37.82 -7.21 -41.75
CA ALA A 9 -39.22 -6.76 -41.56
C ALA A 9 -40.31 -7.81 -41.11
N PHE A 10 -40.70 -7.77 -39.82
CA PHE A 10 -41.85 -8.49 -39.17
C PHE A 10 -41.68 -10.03 -38.99
N SER A 11 -42.41 -10.80 -38.16
CA SER A 11 -43.47 -10.59 -37.11
C SER A 11 -43.48 -11.83 -36.16
N CYS A 12 -44.32 -12.08 -35.13
CA CYS A 12 -45.51 -11.48 -34.47
C CYS A 12 -45.53 -11.96 -32.98
N VAL A 13 -46.15 -11.29 -31.99
CA VAL A 13 -47.56 -11.41 -31.50
C VAL A 13 -48.12 -12.85 -31.38
N GLY A 14 -48.64 -13.24 -30.21
CA GLY A 14 -49.46 -14.46 -30.06
C GLY A 14 -49.85 -14.88 -28.64
N THR A 15 -51.00 -14.42 -28.14
CA THR A 15 -51.56 -14.81 -26.82
C THR A 15 -52.91 -15.53 -27.00
N ALA A 16 -53.00 -16.84 -26.76
CA ALA A 16 -54.30 -17.56 -26.66
C ALA A 16 -54.20 -18.97 -26.04
N LEU A 17 -54.98 -19.18 -24.97
CA LEU A 17 -55.95 -20.28 -24.68
C LEU A 17 -55.81 -21.71 -25.29
N LEU A 18 -56.47 -22.65 -24.57
CA LEU A 18 -56.76 -24.07 -24.87
C LEU A 18 -55.59 -25.07 -24.60
N ALA A 19 -55.81 -26.27 -24.07
CA ALA A 19 -57.02 -26.90 -23.50
C ALA A 19 -56.65 -28.01 -22.48
N LEU A 20 -57.61 -28.45 -21.65
CA LEU A 20 -57.46 -29.69 -20.87
C LEU A 20 -57.49 -30.92 -21.79
N VAL A 21 -56.46 -31.77 -21.70
CA VAL A 21 -56.52 -33.18 -22.12
C VAL A 21 -55.99 -34.05 -20.98
N ALA A 22 -56.88 -34.69 -20.24
CA ALA A 22 -56.54 -35.50 -19.07
C ALA A 22 -56.07 -36.91 -19.46
N PHE A 23 -54.82 -37.06 -19.89
CA PHE A 23 -54.21 -38.38 -20.07
C PHE A 23 -53.88 -39.03 -18.71
N ARG A 24 -54.65 -40.05 -18.33
CA ARG A 24 -54.29 -40.98 -17.24
C ARG A 24 -53.10 -41.84 -17.66
N VAL A 25 -51.88 -41.31 -17.50
CA VAL A 25 -50.66 -42.12 -17.51
C VAL A 25 -50.55 -42.78 -16.13
N GLY A 26 -50.77 -44.10 -16.08
CA GLY A 26 -50.54 -44.88 -14.86
C GLY A 26 -49.04 -44.86 -14.49
N PRO A 27 -48.69 -44.93 -13.19
CA PRO A 27 -47.31 -44.85 -12.75
C PRO A 27 -46.51 -46.04 -13.29
N ARG A 28 -45.70 -45.81 -14.33
CA ARG A 28 -44.60 -46.71 -14.67
C ARG A 28 -43.64 -46.70 -13.49
N ARG A 29 -43.52 -47.83 -12.78
CA ARG A 29 -42.33 -48.09 -11.98
C ARG A 29 -41.13 -47.94 -12.93
N GLY A 30 -40.26 -46.98 -12.65
CA GLY A 30 -38.94 -46.96 -13.26
C GLY A 30 -38.15 -48.22 -12.84
N PRO A 31 -37.00 -48.49 -13.48
CA PRO A 31 -36.06 -49.42 -12.88
C PRO A 31 -35.78 -48.99 -11.44
N GLU A 32 -35.74 -49.95 -10.54
CA GLU A 32 -35.36 -49.73 -9.15
C GLU A 32 -33.93 -49.18 -9.16
N VAL A 33 -33.77 -47.89 -8.87
CA VAL A 33 -32.46 -47.25 -8.81
C VAL A 33 -31.79 -47.77 -7.56
N GLU A 34 -31.01 -48.84 -7.75
CA GLU A 34 -30.17 -49.44 -6.72
C GLU A 34 -29.43 -48.33 -5.98
N ALA A 35 -29.79 -48.14 -4.71
CA ALA A 35 -29.45 -46.93 -3.99
C ALA A 35 -27.94 -46.82 -3.89
N MET A 36 -27.36 -45.85 -4.60
CA MET A 36 -25.92 -45.60 -4.56
C MET A 36 -25.49 -45.53 -3.09
N PRO A 37 -24.51 -46.35 -2.66
CA PRO A 37 -24.11 -46.41 -1.26
C PRO A 37 -23.75 -45.01 -0.79
N GLU A 38 -24.22 -44.64 0.41
CA GLU A 38 -24.07 -43.27 0.90
C GLU A 38 -22.59 -42.87 0.84
N ALA A 39 -22.31 -41.78 0.11
CA ALA A 39 -20.94 -41.38 -0.17
C ALA A 39 -20.20 -41.18 1.16
N PRO A 40 -19.05 -41.83 1.36
CA PRO A 40 -18.40 -41.84 2.66
C PRO A 40 -17.96 -40.42 3.01
N ARG A 41 -18.47 -39.95 4.14
CA ARG A 41 -18.06 -38.70 4.75
C ARG A 41 -16.73 -38.96 5.47
N LEU A 42 -15.79 -38.02 5.37
CA LEU A 42 -14.64 -38.01 6.28
C LEU A 42 -15.17 -37.91 7.72
N ARG A 43 -14.54 -38.59 8.67
CA ARG A 43 -15.01 -38.60 10.06
C ARG A 43 -14.14 -37.75 10.98
N CYS A 44 -12.82 -37.92 10.93
CA CYS A 44 -11.89 -37.39 11.93
C CYS A 44 -12.29 -37.71 13.38
N GLU A 45 -13.00 -38.82 13.54
CA GLU A 45 -13.36 -39.43 14.82
C GLU A 45 -12.20 -40.31 15.28
N LEU A 46 -11.79 -40.12 16.54
CA LEU A 46 -11.07 -41.14 17.31
C LEU A 46 -11.98 -41.51 18.49
N GLU A 47 -12.08 -42.79 18.80
CA GLU A 47 -12.88 -43.28 19.93
C GLU A 47 -12.41 -42.66 21.26
N ALA A 48 -13.27 -42.61 22.27
CA ALA A 48 -12.93 -41.99 23.55
C ALA A 48 -11.70 -42.67 24.18
N GLY A 49 -10.64 -41.90 24.44
CA GLY A 49 -9.36 -42.42 24.95
C GLY A 49 -8.45 -43.10 23.91
N GLN A 50 -8.89 -43.26 22.65
CA GLN A 50 -8.05 -43.73 21.56
C GLN A 50 -7.00 -42.67 21.20
N THR A 51 -5.78 -43.13 20.89
CA THR A 51 -4.63 -42.29 20.52
C THR A 51 -4.16 -42.62 19.10
N ARG A 52 -3.56 -41.64 18.43
CA ARG A 52 -2.77 -41.76 17.20
C ARG A 52 -1.47 -40.99 17.37
N ALA A 53 -0.42 -41.40 16.67
CA ALA A 53 0.84 -40.67 16.60
C ALA A 53 1.21 -40.43 15.14
N PHE A 54 1.80 -39.27 14.85
CA PHE A 54 2.19 -38.88 13.49
C PHE A 54 3.59 -38.25 13.52
N ARG A 55 4.50 -38.73 12.68
CA ARG A 55 5.76 -38.06 12.44
C ARG A 55 5.51 -36.80 11.61
N MET A 56 5.94 -35.66 12.11
CA MET A 56 5.98 -34.37 11.39
C MET A 56 7.41 -34.07 10.97
N VAL A 57 7.58 -33.56 9.75
CA VAL A 57 8.85 -33.02 9.23
C VAL A 57 8.54 -31.71 8.50
N VAL A 58 9.33 -30.66 8.77
CA VAL A 58 9.28 -29.38 8.04
C VAL A 58 10.70 -28.97 7.65
N THR A 59 10.90 -28.67 6.37
CA THR A 59 12.19 -28.37 5.74
C THR A 59 12.08 -27.07 4.95
N PRO A 60 12.88 -26.03 5.23
CA PRO A 60 12.88 -24.82 4.39
C PRO A 60 13.25 -25.16 2.96
N SER A 61 12.63 -24.50 1.98
CA SER A 61 12.90 -24.74 0.56
C SER A 61 14.36 -24.44 0.20
N ASP A 62 14.92 -23.42 0.84
CA ASP A 62 16.24 -22.86 0.52
C ASP A 62 17.36 -23.40 1.44
N ALA A 63 17.07 -24.42 2.26
CA ALA A 63 18.03 -25.02 3.18
C ALA A 63 19.07 -25.89 2.44
N GLU A 64 20.33 -25.45 2.43
CA GLU A 64 21.44 -26.19 1.81
C GLU A 64 21.60 -27.59 2.44
N GLY A 65 21.36 -28.63 1.64
CA GLY A 65 21.48 -30.03 2.05
C GLY A 65 20.23 -30.65 2.69
N ASP A 66 19.03 -30.13 2.40
CA ASP A 66 17.73 -30.77 2.71
C ASP A 66 17.47 -31.07 4.21
N ARG A 67 18.16 -30.35 5.11
CA ARG A 67 18.05 -30.54 6.55
C ARG A 67 16.71 -30.02 7.07
N PRO A 68 15.90 -30.84 7.76
CA PRO A 68 14.62 -30.39 8.30
C PRO A 68 14.85 -29.40 9.44
N ALA A 69 14.20 -28.24 9.39
CA ALA A 69 14.19 -27.26 10.49
C ALA A 69 13.38 -27.78 11.70
N LEU A 70 12.39 -28.65 11.47
CA LEU A 70 11.64 -29.32 12.51
C LEU A 70 11.45 -30.80 12.15
N THR A 71 11.69 -31.69 13.11
CA THR A 71 11.20 -33.08 13.10
C THR A 71 10.61 -33.40 14.46
N ALA A 72 9.40 -33.96 14.51
CA ALA A 72 8.71 -34.25 15.76
C ALA A 72 7.68 -35.38 15.61
N GLU A 73 7.09 -35.81 16.71
CA GLU A 73 5.89 -36.66 16.73
C GLU A 73 4.69 -35.89 17.30
N LEU A 74 3.63 -35.71 16.51
CA LEU A 74 2.34 -35.24 17.00
C LEU A 74 1.53 -36.42 17.53
N HIS A 75 1.32 -36.46 18.84
CA HIS A 75 0.44 -37.43 19.50
C HIS A 75 -0.95 -36.80 19.68
N LEU A 76 -2.01 -37.46 19.20
CA LEU A 76 -3.41 -37.00 19.27
C LEU A 76 -4.28 -37.99 20.04
N ARG A 77 -5.10 -37.52 20.99
CA ARG A 77 -5.99 -38.35 21.83
C ARG A 77 -7.36 -37.71 22.01
N THR A 78 -8.45 -38.49 21.93
CA THR A 78 -9.79 -37.96 22.26
C THR A 78 -9.99 -37.81 23.76
N LEU A 79 -10.38 -36.60 24.18
CA LEU A 79 -10.97 -36.32 25.49
C LEU A 79 -12.50 -36.33 25.40
N THR A 80 -13.17 -36.70 26.49
CA THR A 80 -14.63 -36.60 26.60
C THR A 80 -14.98 -35.33 27.35
N GLY A 81 -15.24 -34.23 26.63
CA GLY A 81 -15.58 -32.92 27.20
C GLY A 81 -17.09 -32.68 27.28
N PRO A 82 -17.56 -31.80 28.19
CA PRO A 82 -18.97 -31.41 28.26
C PRO A 82 -19.43 -30.63 27.01
N SER A 83 -18.50 -29.98 26.32
CA SER A 83 -18.73 -29.22 25.09
C SER A 83 -18.70 -30.07 23.81
N GLY A 84 -18.54 -31.40 23.93
CA GLY A 84 -18.36 -32.31 22.80
C GLY A 84 -16.93 -32.87 22.67
N PRO A 85 -16.57 -33.40 21.48
CA PRO A 85 -15.32 -34.16 21.28
C PRO A 85 -14.08 -33.27 21.12
N THR A 86 -13.52 -32.80 22.22
CA THR A 86 -12.20 -32.16 22.25
C THR A 86 -11.07 -33.18 21.98
N ARG A 87 -10.03 -32.78 21.24
CA ARG A 87 -8.79 -33.56 21.11
C ARG A 87 -7.70 -32.94 21.98
N ALA A 88 -7.01 -33.78 22.73
CA ALA A 88 -5.70 -33.49 23.29
C ALA A 88 -4.64 -33.73 22.22
N ALA A 89 -3.62 -32.88 22.18
CA ALA A 89 -2.49 -32.99 21.29
C ALA A 89 -1.18 -32.69 22.04
N GLN A 90 -0.07 -33.29 21.61
CA GLN A 90 1.26 -32.99 22.16
C GLN A 90 2.33 -33.22 21.09
N VAL A 91 3.35 -32.34 21.04
CA VAL A 91 4.50 -32.47 20.15
C VAL A 91 5.66 -33.13 20.90
N ALA A 92 5.72 -34.46 20.85
CA ALA A 92 6.81 -35.23 21.42
C ALA A 92 8.01 -35.30 20.45
N GLY A 93 9.18 -35.75 20.95
CA GLY A 93 10.34 -36.05 20.10
C GLY A 93 10.91 -34.88 19.29
N LEU A 94 10.59 -33.64 19.65
CA LEU A 94 10.97 -32.45 18.89
C LEU A 94 12.49 -32.29 18.78
N ILE A 95 12.98 -32.33 17.54
CA ILE A 95 14.34 -32.03 17.09
C ILE A 95 14.27 -30.77 16.22
N VAL A 96 15.01 -29.75 16.63
CA VAL A 96 15.26 -28.52 15.87
C VAL A 96 16.78 -28.38 15.72
N PRO A 97 17.36 -28.18 14.52
CA PRO A 97 18.82 -28.16 14.33
C PRO A 97 19.53 -26.96 14.96
N THR A 98 18.84 -25.83 15.08
CA THR A 98 19.35 -24.59 15.71
C THR A 98 19.15 -24.67 17.22
N GLN A 99 20.24 -24.60 17.98
CA GLN A 99 20.21 -24.74 19.45
C GLN A 99 19.58 -23.55 20.18
N ASP A 100 19.42 -22.41 19.49
CA ASP A 100 19.01 -21.12 20.07
C ASP A 100 17.49 -20.83 19.99
N VAL A 101 16.65 -21.84 19.76
CA VAL A 101 15.18 -21.66 19.89
C VAL A 101 14.80 -21.67 21.37
N GLU A 102 14.83 -20.47 21.97
CA GLU A 102 14.40 -20.25 23.34
C GLU A 102 12.97 -20.78 23.55
N GLY A 103 12.79 -21.60 24.60
CA GLY A 103 11.51 -22.27 24.86
C GLY A 103 11.20 -23.49 23.99
N ALA A 104 12.19 -24.13 23.33
CA ALA A 104 11.97 -25.38 22.60
C ALA A 104 11.34 -26.52 23.43
N ASP A 105 11.52 -26.53 24.76
CA ASP A 105 10.81 -27.47 25.65
C ASP A 105 9.33 -27.08 25.86
N GLN A 106 8.98 -25.79 25.82
CA GLN A 106 7.58 -25.33 25.93
C GLN A 106 6.77 -25.68 24.67
N LEU A 107 7.43 -25.87 23.52
CA LEU A 107 6.81 -26.46 22.33
C LEU A 107 6.41 -27.94 22.52
N ARG A 108 6.89 -28.61 23.58
CA ARG A 108 6.55 -30.01 23.93
C ARG A 108 5.40 -30.12 24.93
N GLU A 109 4.89 -29.00 25.45
CA GLU A 109 3.70 -29.00 26.30
C GLU A 109 2.47 -29.52 25.54
N PRO A 110 1.52 -30.19 26.23
CA PRO A 110 0.23 -30.49 25.63
C PRO A 110 -0.53 -29.22 25.23
N PHE A 111 -1.40 -29.36 24.24
CA PHE A 111 -2.38 -28.35 23.83
C PHE A 111 -3.69 -29.05 23.46
N LEU A 112 -4.78 -28.28 23.35
CA LEU A 112 -6.08 -28.80 22.92
C LEU A 112 -6.42 -28.29 21.52
N MET A 113 -7.23 -29.05 20.79
CA MET A 113 -7.88 -28.58 19.56
C MET A 113 -9.33 -29.08 19.50
N THR A 114 -10.21 -28.32 18.85
CA THR A 114 -11.52 -28.81 18.41
C THR A 114 -11.46 -29.17 16.93
N VAL A 115 -11.99 -30.35 16.59
CA VAL A 115 -12.06 -30.87 15.21
C VAL A 115 -13.51 -31.20 14.90
N ASN A 116 -14.06 -30.65 13.83
CA ASN A 116 -15.47 -30.85 13.46
C ASN A 116 -15.70 -32.04 12.50
N ASP A 117 -16.97 -32.25 12.13
CA ASP A 117 -17.44 -33.32 11.24
C ASP A 117 -16.88 -33.26 9.80
N LYS A 118 -16.12 -32.21 9.47
CA LYS A 118 -15.41 -32.02 8.20
C LYS A 118 -13.90 -31.99 8.39
N CYS A 119 -13.36 -32.52 9.50
CA CYS A 119 -11.93 -32.54 9.80
C CYS A 119 -11.25 -31.15 9.94
N ARG A 120 -12.02 -30.05 10.05
CA ARG A 120 -11.46 -28.71 10.25
C ARG A 120 -11.04 -28.51 11.70
N PHE A 121 -9.86 -27.93 11.92
CA PHE A 121 -9.32 -27.48 13.20
C PHE A 121 -9.89 -26.09 13.51
N GLU A 122 -10.96 -26.04 14.30
CA GLU A 122 -11.74 -24.81 14.51
C GLU A 122 -11.08 -23.86 15.52
N ARG A 123 -10.61 -24.41 16.65
CA ARG A 123 -9.96 -23.65 17.72
C ARG A 123 -8.83 -24.49 18.32
N PHE A 124 -7.79 -23.81 18.78
CA PHE A 124 -6.70 -24.36 19.59
C PHE A 124 -6.81 -23.81 21.03
N ALA A 125 -6.21 -24.48 22.01
CA ALA A 125 -6.05 -23.93 23.36
C ALA A 125 -4.72 -24.35 23.98
N PHE A 126 -4.09 -23.42 24.68
CA PHE A 126 -2.73 -23.56 25.22
C PHE A 126 -2.72 -23.27 26.72
N ASN A 127 -1.68 -23.76 27.41
CA ASN A 127 -1.43 -23.48 28.82
C ASN A 127 -1.03 -22.00 28.99
N GLU A 128 -1.27 -21.38 30.15
CA GLU A 128 -0.85 -20.00 30.44
C GLU A 128 0.68 -19.81 30.38
N ALA A 129 1.45 -20.90 30.48
CA ALA A 129 2.90 -20.93 30.30
C ALA A 129 3.36 -20.92 28.83
N THR A 130 2.45 -21.11 27.85
CA THR A 130 2.77 -21.08 26.42
C THR A 130 2.67 -19.65 25.90
N SER A 131 3.77 -19.08 25.38
CA SER A 131 3.75 -17.72 24.80
C SER A 131 2.91 -17.66 23.51
N ALA A 132 2.38 -16.48 23.18
CA ALA A 132 1.62 -16.26 21.95
C ALA A 132 2.42 -16.68 20.68
N THR A 133 3.73 -16.42 20.66
CA THR A 133 4.63 -16.85 19.57
C THR A 133 4.70 -18.38 19.43
N GLN A 134 4.80 -19.12 20.54
CA GLN A 134 4.81 -20.58 20.55
C GLN A 134 3.44 -21.16 20.16
N ALA A 135 2.34 -20.57 20.67
CA ALA A 135 0.98 -20.92 20.29
C ALA A 135 0.77 -20.77 18.77
N SER A 136 1.19 -19.64 18.18
CA SER A 136 1.17 -19.41 16.73
C SER A 136 2.08 -20.36 15.95
N MET A 137 3.27 -20.69 16.47
CA MET A 137 4.17 -21.66 15.82
C MET A 137 3.57 -23.07 15.79
N ILE A 138 2.96 -23.52 16.88
CA ILE A 138 2.28 -24.82 16.96
C ILE A 138 1.05 -24.84 16.06
N GLU A 139 0.17 -23.83 16.18
CA GLU A 139 -1.05 -23.75 15.36
C GLU A 139 -0.72 -23.68 13.86
N GLY A 140 0.25 -22.86 13.45
CA GLY A 140 0.71 -22.79 12.06
C GLY A 140 1.26 -24.11 11.55
N THR A 141 2.15 -24.76 12.31
CA THR A 141 2.73 -26.05 11.96
C THR A 141 1.67 -27.14 11.82
N VAL A 142 0.69 -27.19 12.73
CA VAL A 142 -0.40 -28.18 12.69
C VAL A 142 -1.36 -27.89 11.52
N ARG A 143 -1.67 -26.62 11.24
CA ARG A 143 -2.57 -26.23 10.13
C ARG A 143 -2.01 -26.52 8.73
N LEU A 144 -0.68 -26.61 8.55
CA LEU A 144 -0.10 -27.15 7.30
C LEU A 144 -0.71 -28.51 6.93
N PHE A 145 -1.04 -29.32 7.93
CA PHE A 145 -1.61 -30.66 7.77
C PHE A 145 -3.15 -30.73 7.86
N GLU A 146 -3.85 -29.58 7.92
CA GLU A 146 -5.33 -29.55 7.94
C GLU A 146 -5.92 -29.98 6.58
N VAL A 147 -6.81 -30.97 6.59
CA VAL A 147 -7.49 -31.48 5.39
C VAL A 147 -9.00 -31.46 5.63
N VAL A 148 -9.69 -30.48 5.03
CA VAL A 148 -11.11 -30.24 5.26
C VAL A 148 -11.99 -30.98 4.24
N GLY A 149 -12.93 -31.78 4.73
CA GLY A 149 -13.86 -32.56 3.92
C GLY A 149 -14.91 -31.72 3.20
N GLY A 150 -14.99 -31.89 1.89
CA GLY A 150 -16.10 -31.44 1.05
C GLY A 150 -17.15 -32.53 0.83
N ASP A 151 -18.02 -32.32 -0.16
CA ASP A 151 -18.92 -33.37 -0.66
C ASP A 151 -18.11 -34.40 -1.46
N THR A 152 -17.84 -35.57 -0.86
CA THR A 152 -17.03 -36.63 -1.45
C THR A 152 -17.69 -37.30 -2.68
N ARG A 153 -18.89 -36.88 -3.10
CA ARG A 153 -19.44 -37.23 -4.41
C ARG A 153 -18.71 -36.49 -5.54
N SER A 154 -18.38 -35.23 -5.31
CA SER A 154 -17.68 -34.38 -6.30
C SER A 154 -16.23 -34.86 -6.52
N PRO A 155 -15.69 -34.75 -7.75
CA PRO A 155 -14.28 -35.05 -8.03
C PRO A 155 -13.32 -33.98 -7.49
N SER A 156 -13.83 -32.77 -7.22
CA SER A 156 -13.12 -31.69 -6.57
C SER A 156 -14.08 -30.84 -5.72
N TRP A 157 -13.55 -30.12 -4.75
CA TRP A 157 -14.31 -29.16 -3.93
C TRP A 157 -13.44 -27.97 -3.55
N GLU A 158 -14.06 -26.86 -3.17
CA GLU A 158 -13.38 -25.63 -2.82
C GLU A 158 -14.03 -25.00 -1.59
N LEU A 159 -13.22 -24.50 -0.66
CA LEU A 159 -13.69 -23.94 0.61
C LEU A 159 -12.67 -22.95 1.19
N LEU A 160 -13.16 -21.99 1.98
CA LEU A 160 -12.30 -21.05 2.70
C LEU A 160 -11.61 -21.75 3.88
N GLN A 161 -10.29 -21.91 3.84
CA GLN A 161 -9.43 -22.27 4.98
C GLN A 161 -8.89 -21.01 5.66
N ARG A 162 -8.39 -21.17 6.89
CA ARG A 162 -7.70 -20.13 7.66
C ARG A 162 -6.42 -20.74 8.24
N ASP A 163 -5.30 -20.03 8.10
CA ASP A 163 -4.05 -20.34 8.78
C ASP A 163 -3.67 -19.24 9.79
N VAL A 164 -2.45 -19.27 10.33
CA VAL A 164 -1.97 -18.21 11.24
C VAL A 164 -1.63 -16.90 10.52
N ASN A 165 -1.58 -16.92 9.19
CA ASN A 165 -1.23 -15.78 8.35
C ASN A 165 -2.46 -15.12 7.70
N GLY A 166 -3.65 -15.72 7.69
CA GLY A 166 -4.81 -15.20 6.95
C GLY A 166 -5.85 -16.23 6.52
N GLU A 167 -6.62 -15.90 5.48
CA GLU A 167 -7.70 -16.73 4.92
C GLU A 167 -7.52 -16.94 3.41
N PHE A 168 -7.85 -18.14 2.91
CA PHE A 168 -7.61 -18.51 1.52
C PHE A 168 -8.56 -19.58 1.02
N PHE A 169 -8.80 -19.63 -0.29
CA PHE A 169 -9.58 -20.70 -0.89
C PHE A 169 -8.70 -21.93 -1.11
N ALA A 170 -9.02 -23.00 -0.39
CA ALA A 170 -8.40 -24.31 -0.58
C ALA A 170 -9.22 -25.11 -1.59
N ARG A 171 -8.62 -25.36 -2.74
CA ARG A 171 -9.14 -26.27 -3.76
C ARG A 171 -8.59 -27.67 -3.49
N TYR A 172 -9.47 -28.65 -3.42
CA TYR A 172 -9.12 -30.07 -3.29
C TYR A 172 -9.56 -30.82 -4.55
N GLU A 173 -8.71 -31.70 -5.06
CA GLU A 173 -9.04 -32.62 -6.15
C GLU A 173 -8.77 -34.07 -5.71
N ARG A 174 -9.59 -35.01 -6.19
CA ARG A 174 -9.54 -36.42 -5.79
C ARG A 174 -8.81 -37.24 -6.84
N ASP A 175 -7.60 -37.67 -6.50
CA ASP A 175 -6.72 -38.42 -7.40
C ASP A 175 -7.16 -39.89 -7.51
N ALA A 176 -7.51 -40.53 -6.38
CA ALA A 176 -7.99 -41.90 -6.35
C ALA A 176 -8.98 -42.17 -5.20
N PHE A 177 -9.84 -43.17 -5.39
CA PHE A 177 -10.90 -43.51 -4.45
C PHE A 177 -11.15 -45.02 -4.43
N SER A 178 -11.25 -45.60 -3.24
CA SER A 178 -11.64 -46.99 -3.03
C SER A 178 -12.56 -47.09 -1.80
N ALA A 179 -13.04 -48.30 -1.47
CA ALA A 179 -13.79 -48.52 -0.24
C ALA A 179 -12.95 -48.32 1.05
N THR A 180 -11.62 -48.24 0.93
CA THR A 180 -10.69 -48.19 2.07
C THR A 180 -9.61 -47.11 1.97
N THR A 181 -9.65 -46.24 0.96
CA THR A 181 -8.71 -45.11 0.79
C THR A 181 -9.36 -43.96 0.01
N LEU A 182 -8.95 -42.73 0.35
CA LEU A 182 -9.12 -41.54 -0.48
C LEU A 182 -7.73 -40.91 -0.64
N ASP A 183 -7.27 -40.78 -1.89
CA ASP A 183 -6.07 -40.03 -2.24
C ASP A 183 -6.50 -38.69 -2.85
N PHE A 184 -5.85 -37.60 -2.44
CA PHE A 184 -6.24 -36.25 -2.82
C PHE A 184 -5.03 -35.33 -3.00
N THR A 185 -5.21 -34.32 -3.84
CA THR A 185 -4.39 -33.12 -3.92
C THR A 185 -5.13 -31.92 -3.31
N ARG A 186 -4.38 -30.97 -2.73
CA ARG A 186 -4.86 -29.65 -2.29
C ARG A 186 -3.97 -28.57 -2.91
N THR A 187 -4.58 -27.54 -3.46
CA THR A 187 -3.90 -26.30 -3.87
C THR A 187 -4.61 -25.07 -3.28
N SER A 188 -3.93 -23.91 -3.24
CA SER A 188 -4.58 -22.65 -2.85
C SER A 188 -4.94 -21.79 -4.06
N SER A 189 -6.23 -21.49 -4.21
CA SER A 189 -6.74 -20.35 -4.98
C SER A 189 -6.71 -19.10 -4.08
N ASP A 190 -6.40 -17.94 -4.64
CA ASP A 190 -6.62 -16.59 -4.09
C ASP A 190 -6.49 -16.45 -2.56
N TYR A 191 -5.26 -16.16 -2.11
CA TYR A 191 -4.96 -15.83 -0.73
C TYR A 191 -5.40 -14.40 -0.40
N HIS A 192 -6.22 -14.20 0.62
CA HIS A 192 -6.53 -12.87 1.12
C HIS A 192 -5.36 -12.38 1.98
N GLU A 193 -4.67 -11.34 1.51
CA GLU A 193 -3.56 -10.70 2.23
C GLU A 193 -3.99 -10.28 3.63
N ALA A 194 -3.31 -10.82 4.66
CA ALA A 194 -3.36 -10.21 5.97
C ALA A 194 -2.24 -9.18 6.08
N GLU A 195 -2.64 -7.97 6.44
CA GLU A 195 -1.73 -6.94 6.91
C GLU A 195 -1.64 -7.04 8.44
N ALA A 196 -0.50 -7.51 8.94
CA ALA A 196 -0.26 -7.68 10.37
C ALA A 196 0.89 -6.76 10.79
N ARG A 197 0.55 -5.62 11.42
CA ARG A 197 1.52 -4.68 12.03
C ARG A 197 2.61 -4.20 11.04
N GLY A 198 2.21 -3.84 9.82
CA GLY A 198 3.13 -3.38 8.76
C GLY A 198 3.89 -4.51 8.04
N ILE A 199 3.64 -5.77 8.37
CA ILE A 199 4.10 -6.93 7.62
C ILE A 199 2.93 -7.45 6.77
N THR A 200 3.08 -7.45 5.44
CA THR A 200 2.12 -8.11 4.55
C THR A 200 2.62 -9.53 4.27
N ILE A 201 1.81 -10.54 4.59
CA ILE A 201 2.11 -11.94 4.22
C ILE A 201 1.11 -12.38 3.16
N GLN A 202 1.62 -12.72 1.97
CA GLN A 202 0.84 -13.23 0.85
C GLN A 202 1.32 -14.65 0.53
N GLN A 203 0.49 -15.68 0.71
CA GLN A 203 0.80 -17.02 0.21
C GLN A 203 0.76 -16.98 -1.32
N ARG A 204 1.93 -17.17 -1.95
CA ARG A 204 2.10 -17.18 -3.41
C ARG A 204 1.69 -18.52 -4.01
N ARG A 205 1.86 -19.59 -3.23
CA ARG A 205 1.63 -20.97 -3.65
C ARG A 205 1.45 -21.87 -2.43
N PHE A 206 0.54 -22.82 -2.51
CA PHE A 206 0.43 -23.97 -1.61
C PHE A 206 0.04 -25.18 -2.46
N ASP A 207 0.80 -26.26 -2.35
CA ASP A 207 0.48 -27.57 -2.94
C ASP A 207 0.66 -28.65 -1.87
N ALA A 208 -0.27 -29.59 -1.78
CA ALA A 208 -0.10 -30.82 -1.00
C ALA A 208 -0.78 -32.01 -1.68
N ALA A 209 -0.29 -33.21 -1.38
CA ALA A 209 -0.97 -34.47 -1.67
C ALA A 209 -1.08 -35.30 -0.38
N GLY A 210 -2.13 -36.10 -0.25
CA GLY A 210 -2.34 -36.92 0.94
C GLY A 210 -3.28 -38.10 0.74
N ARG A 211 -3.41 -38.90 1.80
CA ARG A 211 -4.18 -40.14 1.84
C ARG A 211 -4.93 -40.29 3.16
N PHE A 212 -6.18 -40.74 3.10
CA PHE A 212 -6.98 -41.21 4.25
C PHE A 212 -6.92 -42.73 4.42
N ASP A 213 -7.19 -43.20 5.64
CA ASP A 213 -7.30 -44.61 5.98
C ASP A 213 -8.67 -45.25 5.67
N ALA A 214 -8.78 -46.54 5.98
CA ALA A 214 -10.00 -47.32 5.82
C ALA A 214 -11.15 -46.73 6.65
N ALA A 215 -12.34 -46.67 6.05
CA ALA A 215 -13.51 -45.97 6.56
C ALA A 215 -13.33 -44.44 6.75
N PHE A 216 -12.28 -43.85 6.17
CA PHE A 216 -12.06 -42.39 6.11
C PHE A 216 -12.03 -41.74 7.50
N GLY A 217 -11.41 -42.46 8.44
CA GLY A 217 -11.25 -42.03 9.82
C GLY A 217 -10.30 -40.86 9.91
N TRP A 218 -9.05 -41.04 9.49
CA TRP A 218 -7.98 -40.04 9.56
C TRP A 218 -7.02 -40.11 8.38
N VAL A 219 -6.26 -39.03 8.18
CA VAL A 219 -5.11 -39.04 7.28
C VAL A 219 -4.08 -40.10 7.72
N THR A 220 -3.44 -40.75 6.76
CA THR A 220 -2.25 -41.60 6.99
C THR A 220 -0.97 -40.89 6.57
N ARG A 221 -1.06 -40.03 5.56
CA ARG A 221 0.06 -39.29 4.99
C ARG A 221 -0.43 -37.97 4.39
N VAL A 222 0.31 -36.89 4.59
CA VAL A 222 0.13 -35.60 3.91
C VAL A 222 1.53 -35.04 3.63
N ALA A 223 1.85 -34.68 2.40
CA ALA A 223 3.13 -34.07 2.05
C ALA A 223 2.93 -32.95 1.03
N GLY A 224 3.73 -31.88 1.12
CA GLY A 224 3.53 -30.71 0.28
C GLY A 224 4.58 -29.62 0.45
N SER A 225 4.30 -28.46 -0.13
CA SER A 225 5.08 -27.24 0.00
C SER A 225 4.22 -25.99 -0.08
N THR A 226 4.67 -24.93 0.59
CA THR A 226 4.11 -23.58 0.48
C THR A 226 5.22 -22.56 0.24
N LEU A 227 4.87 -21.47 -0.43
CA LEU A 227 5.73 -20.32 -0.70
C LEU A 227 4.97 -19.07 -0.27
N HIS A 228 5.48 -18.37 0.73
CA HIS A 228 4.95 -17.09 1.18
C HIS A 228 5.84 -15.96 0.67
N ARG A 229 5.24 -14.85 0.28
CA ARG A 229 5.92 -13.57 0.08
C ARG A 229 5.65 -12.72 1.31
N VAL A 230 6.71 -12.40 2.04
CA VAL A 230 6.70 -11.55 3.23
C VAL A 230 7.24 -10.19 2.83
N GLN A 231 6.44 -9.14 3.00
CA GLN A 231 6.88 -7.78 2.74
C GLN A 231 7.15 -7.08 4.07
N LEU A 232 8.43 -6.77 4.29
CA LEU A 232 8.96 -5.94 5.38
C LEU A 232 9.52 -4.65 4.76
N GLY A 233 9.91 -3.66 5.58
CA GLY A 233 10.34 -2.34 5.09
C GLY A 233 11.48 -2.35 4.05
N GLY A 234 12.36 -3.36 4.06
CA GLY A 234 13.42 -3.56 3.07
C GLY A 234 12.97 -4.16 1.72
N GLY A 235 11.68 -4.45 1.55
CA GLY A 235 11.11 -5.03 0.34
C GLY A 235 10.57 -6.46 0.50
N PRO A 236 10.05 -7.07 -0.59
CA PRO A 236 9.47 -8.40 -0.56
C PRO A 236 10.55 -9.50 -0.56
N THR A 237 10.50 -10.38 0.44
CA THR A 237 11.27 -11.63 0.51
C THR A 237 10.33 -12.80 0.29
N GLU A 238 10.74 -13.82 -0.47
CA GLU A 238 9.99 -15.07 -0.56
C GLU A 238 10.58 -16.11 0.40
N VAL A 239 9.71 -16.86 1.08
CA VAL A 239 10.04 -17.85 2.11
C VAL A 239 9.28 -19.14 1.79
N GLY A 240 10.01 -20.18 1.42
CA GLY A 240 9.44 -21.49 1.10
C GLY A 240 9.63 -22.50 2.22
N VAL A 241 8.63 -23.37 2.44
CA VAL A 241 8.78 -24.60 3.25
C VAL A 241 8.15 -25.80 2.56
N ARG A 242 8.81 -26.95 2.70
CA ARG A 242 8.29 -28.30 2.44
C ARG A 242 7.86 -28.94 3.75
N PHE A 243 6.82 -29.75 3.73
CA PHE A 243 6.29 -30.43 4.92
C PHE A 243 5.84 -31.86 4.62
N GLU A 244 5.94 -32.72 5.62
CA GLU A 244 5.49 -34.12 5.58
C GLU A 244 4.92 -34.54 6.93
N LEU A 245 3.76 -35.20 6.90
CA LEU A 245 3.09 -35.90 7.99
C LEU A 245 2.95 -37.36 7.60
N GLU A 246 3.35 -38.29 8.45
CA GLU A 246 3.14 -39.72 8.26
C GLU A 246 2.73 -40.40 9.57
N ARG A 247 1.70 -41.26 9.52
CA ARG A 247 1.13 -41.90 10.71
C ARG A 247 2.04 -43.00 11.26
N SER A 248 2.41 -42.89 12.52
CA SER A 248 3.36 -43.76 13.24
C SER A 248 2.68 -44.41 14.45
N ASP A 249 1.62 -45.19 14.21
CA ASP A 249 0.85 -45.87 15.28
C ASP A 249 1.67 -46.88 16.12
N ALA A 250 2.91 -47.18 15.71
CA ALA A 250 3.88 -47.98 16.47
C ALA A 250 4.61 -47.19 17.57
N SER A 251 4.58 -45.85 17.53
CA SER A 251 5.14 -45.00 18.58
C SER A 251 4.29 -45.10 19.84
N ALA A 252 4.88 -45.51 20.96
CA ALA A 252 4.17 -45.55 22.24
C ALA A 252 3.69 -44.13 22.62
N PRO A 253 2.46 -43.97 23.13
CA PRO A 253 1.91 -42.64 23.41
C PRO A 253 2.68 -41.96 24.54
N LEU A 254 3.49 -40.96 24.18
CA LEU A 254 4.30 -40.20 25.12
C LEU A 254 3.48 -39.07 25.74
N GLY A 255 3.70 -38.81 27.03
CA GLY A 255 3.26 -37.61 27.75
C GLY A 255 1.77 -37.52 28.09
N LEU A 256 0.86 -37.67 27.11
CA LEU A 256 -0.57 -37.37 27.26
C LEU A 256 -1.27 -38.20 28.37
N PRO A 257 -1.58 -37.60 29.55
CA PRO A 257 -2.09 -38.35 30.69
C PRO A 257 -3.52 -38.85 30.46
N GLY A 258 -3.97 -39.80 31.29
CA GLY A 258 -5.31 -40.40 31.20
C GLY A 258 -6.46 -39.38 31.36
N SER A 259 -6.19 -38.27 32.03
CA SER A 259 -7.06 -37.12 32.21
C SER A 259 -6.21 -35.85 32.22
N MET A 260 -6.60 -34.82 31.47
CA MET A 260 -6.08 -33.46 31.62
C MET A 260 -7.19 -32.56 32.15
N ASP A 261 -6.83 -31.59 32.98
CA ASP A 261 -7.77 -30.54 33.38
C ASP A 261 -7.88 -29.52 32.25
N VAL A 262 -9.01 -29.57 31.54
CA VAL A 262 -9.31 -28.67 30.42
C VAL A 262 -9.44 -27.20 30.88
N ALA A 263 -9.67 -26.94 32.17
CA ALA A 263 -9.75 -25.57 32.71
C ALA A 263 -8.39 -24.85 32.75
N LEU A 264 -7.26 -25.56 32.62
CA LEU A 264 -5.91 -24.98 32.54
C LEU A 264 -5.55 -24.45 31.14
N PHE A 265 -6.42 -24.62 30.15
CA PHE A 265 -6.16 -24.26 28.76
C PHE A 265 -7.01 -23.07 28.31
N ARG A 266 -6.36 -21.99 27.84
CA ARG A 266 -7.02 -20.80 27.27
C ARG A 266 -7.19 -20.97 25.77
N TRP A 267 -8.40 -20.77 25.26
CA TRP A 267 -8.70 -20.95 23.83
C TRP A 267 -8.19 -19.77 22.99
N ASN A 268 -7.43 -20.08 21.94
CA ASN A 268 -6.61 -19.15 21.17
C ASN A 268 -7.40 -18.09 20.37
N SER A 269 -8.73 -18.18 20.34
CA SER A 269 -9.61 -17.12 19.81
C SER A 269 -9.44 -15.78 20.52
N ASP A 270 -8.98 -15.84 21.76
CA ASP A 270 -8.84 -14.71 22.66
C ASP A 270 -7.36 -14.25 22.72
N HIS A 271 -6.51 -14.84 21.87
CA HIS A 271 -5.09 -14.54 21.70
C HIS A 271 -4.81 -14.23 20.21
N ALA A 272 -5.45 -13.16 19.70
CA ALA A 272 -4.77 -12.38 18.68
C ALA A 272 -3.41 -11.99 19.28
N PRO A 273 -2.28 -12.35 18.65
CA PRO A 273 -1.03 -12.42 19.38
C PRO A 273 -0.62 -11.04 19.89
N ASP A 274 -0.59 -10.91 21.21
CA ASP A 274 0.36 -10.04 21.92
C ASP A 274 1.78 -10.61 21.72
N ALA A 275 2.18 -10.66 20.44
CA ALA A 275 3.57 -10.67 20.09
C ALA A 275 4.16 -9.43 20.76
N VAL A 276 5.05 -9.66 21.73
CA VAL A 276 6.08 -8.69 22.10
C VAL A 276 6.76 -8.36 20.78
N ALA A 277 6.44 -7.19 20.22
CA ALA A 277 7.05 -6.77 18.98
C ALA A 277 8.57 -6.74 19.21
N PRO A 278 9.41 -7.25 18.28
CA PRO A 278 10.84 -7.01 18.38
C PRO A 278 11.02 -5.50 18.56
N PRO A 279 11.74 -5.07 19.61
CA PRO A 279 11.66 -3.70 20.11
C PRO A 279 11.95 -2.73 18.97
N GLU A 280 11.05 -1.77 18.75
CA GLU A 280 11.05 -0.90 17.58
C GLU A 280 12.45 -0.36 17.28
N MET A 281 13.03 -0.83 16.16
CA MET A 281 14.40 -0.56 15.76
C MET A 281 14.42 0.64 14.82
N ILE A 282 14.92 1.77 15.32
CA ILE A 282 14.93 3.07 14.66
C ILE A 282 16.40 3.44 14.44
N GLY A 283 16.85 3.54 13.18
CA GLY A 283 18.27 3.77 12.85
C GLY A 283 19.21 2.71 13.46
N GLY A 284 18.74 1.46 13.59
CA GLY A 284 19.49 0.36 14.22
C GLY A 284 19.55 0.39 15.76
N MET A 285 18.78 1.26 16.42
CA MET A 285 18.69 1.36 17.89
C MET A 285 17.28 1.07 18.37
N THR A 286 17.11 0.50 19.57
CA THR A 286 15.76 0.39 20.16
C THR A 286 15.21 1.77 20.50
N ARG A 287 13.90 1.98 20.43
CA ARG A 287 13.24 3.24 20.86
C ARG A 287 13.75 3.74 22.21
N ALA A 288 13.88 2.87 23.21
CA ALA A 288 14.41 3.22 24.53
C ALA A 288 15.88 3.71 24.53
N ALA A 289 16.70 3.25 23.57
CA ALA A 289 18.05 3.76 23.38
C ALA A 289 18.07 5.10 22.63
N VAL A 290 17.11 5.36 21.73
CA VAL A 290 16.92 6.69 21.10
C VAL A 290 16.49 7.72 22.16
N VAL A 291 15.59 7.34 23.07
CA VAL A 291 15.15 8.16 24.22
C VAL A 291 16.30 8.45 25.22
N ALA A 292 17.44 7.77 25.11
CA ALA A 292 18.61 7.97 25.97
C ALA A 292 19.73 8.82 25.33
N LEU A 293 19.54 9.33 24.11
CA LEU A 293 20.50 10.21 23.43
C LEU A 293 20.31 11.67 23.89
N ASP A 294 21.41 12.39 24.11
CA ASP A 294 21.41 13.86 24.11
C ASP A 294 21.51 14.42 22.68
N SER A 295 21.51 15.75 22.53
CA SER A 295 21.64 16.45 21.24
C SER A 295 22.87 16.03 20.45
N ASP A 296 23.98 15.84 21.14
CA ASP A 296 25.30 15.67 20.58
C ASP A 296 25.48 14.22 20.11
N ALA A 297 25.03 13.27 20.93
CA ALA A 297 24.96 11.85 20.60
C ALA A 297 23.93 11.58 19.48
N LEU A 298 22.81 12.30 19.44
CA LEU A 298 21.88 12.27 18.31
C LEU A 298 22.57 12.76 17.03
N GLY A 299 23.20 13.94 17.07
CA GLY A 299 23.89 14.52 15.92
C GLY A 299 24.99 13.59 15.39
N ALA A 300 25.80 13.03 16.27
CA ALA A 300 26.83 12.04 15.94
C ALA A 300 26.25 10.76 15.32
N ARG A 301 25.17 10.20 15.88
CA ARG A 301 24.54 8.97 15.38
C ARG A 301 23.81 9.18 14.05
N ALA A 302 23.11 10.30 13.90
CA ALA A 302 22.49 10.73 12.64
C ALA A 302 23.56 10.90 11.54
N LEU A 303 24.72 11.45 11.89
CA LEU A 303 25.83 11.61 10.96
C LEU A 303 26.53 10.29 10.62
N GLU A 304 26.65 9.37 11.57
CA GLU A 304 27.13 8.00 11.33
C GLU A 304 26.25 7.29 10.30
N LEU A 305 24.93 7.26 10.53
CA LEU A 305 23.95 6.70 9.61
C LEU A 305 24.02 7.36 8.22
N TRP A 306 24.08 8.69 8.15
CA TRP A 306 24.22 9.44 6.89
C TRP A 306 25.46 9.01 6.08
N ASN A 307 26.59 8.79 6.74
CA ASN A 307 27.83 8.38 6.07
C ASN A 307 27.88 6.87 5.74
N ALA A 308 27.01 6.05 6.33
CA ALA A 308 27.11 4.59 6.29
C ALA A 308 26.41 3.90 5.10
N SER A 309 25.53 4.58 4.35
CA SER A 309 24.70 3.93 3.32
C SER A 309 24.81 4.53 1.92
N GLU A 310 24.81 3.66 0.91
CA GLU A 310 24.70 4.03 -0.50
C GLU A 310 23.26 4.44 -0.89
N ASN A 311 22.81 5.58 -0.38
CA ASN A 311 21.61 6.33 -0.81
C ASN A 311 20.19 5.96 -0.26
N PRO A 312 19.96 4.99 0.65
CA PRO A 312 18.70 4.91 1.43
C PRO A 312 18.81 5.52 2.85
N ALA A 313 20.01 5.93 3.28
CA ALA A 313 20.31 6.40 4.65
C ALA A 313 19.36 7.48 5.20
N HIS A 314 18.80 8.32 4.32
CA HIS A 314 17.99 9.47 4.73
C HIS A 314 16.74 9.07 5.53
N GLU A 315 16.17 7.87 5.31
CA GLU A 315 15.01 7.38 6.06
C GLU A 315 15.40 6.99 7.50
N ASP A 316 16.49 6.24 7.69
CA ASP A 316 16.99 5.87 9.03
C ASP A 316 17.36 7.12 9.86
N VAL A 317 17.98 8.12 9.21
CA VAL A 317 18.31 9.42 9.84
C VAL A 317 17.04 10.20 10.19
N TYR A 318 16.08 10.28 9.28
CA TYR A 318 14.79 10.93 9.49
C TYR A 318 14.02 10.31 10.66
N GLN A 319 13.86 8.98 10.67
CA GLN A 319 13.12 8.27 11.71
C GLN A 319 13.81 8.36 13.07
N LEU A 320 15.15 8.28 13.13
CA LEU A 320 15.91 8.49 14.36
C LEU A 320 15.66 9.88 14.97
N MET A 321 15.81 10.93 14.17
CA MET A 321 15.61 12.30 14.63
C MET A 321 14.13 12.58 14.97
N LEU A 322 13.18 12.02 14.21
CA LEU A 322 11.74 12.15 14.46
C LEU A 322 11.30 11.48 15.76
N ALA A 323 11.79 10.27 16.03
CA ALA A 323 11.55 9.59 17.29
C ALA A 323 12.15 10.37 18.46
N TRP A 324 13.39 10.87 18.32
CA TRP A 324 14.03 11.66 19.36
C TRP A 324 13.27 12.96 19.69
N VAL A 325 12.88 13.75 18.68
CA VAL A 325 12.17 15.03 18.89
C VAL A 325 10.78 14.83 19.53
N ARG A 326 10.09 13.74 19.22
CA ARG A 326 8.78 13.43 19.81
C ARG A 326 8.85 12.98 21.28
N GLU A 327 9.96 12.38 21.70
CA GLU A 327 10.16 11.86 23.05
C GLU A 327 10.90 12.85 23.98
N HIS A 328 11.50 13.92 23.44
CA HIS A 328 12.24 14.93 24.20
C HIS A 328 11.51 16.30 24.21
N PRO A 329 10.78 16.63 25.29
CA PRO A 329 10.26 17.99 25.51
C PRO A 329 11.39 19.03 25.45
N GLY A 330 11.27 20.01 24.56
CA GLY A 330 12.30 21.01 24.30
C GLY A 330 13.45 20.55 23.40
N GLY A 331 13.52 19.27 23.00
CA GLY A 331 14.56 18.78 22.08
C GLY A 331 14.57 19.53 20.74
N GLY A 332 13.40 19.95 20.25
CA GLY A 332 13.27 20.79 19.06
C GLY A 332 13.89 22.19 19.20
N ALA A 333 13.99 22.74 20.40
CA ALA A 333 14.73 23.98 20.65
C ALA A 333 16.25 23.72 20.68
N GLY A 334 16.69 22.64 21.33
CA GLY A 334 18.09 22.22 21.36
C GLY A 334 18.68 21.94 19.97
N LEU A 335 17.88 21.41 19.03
CA LEU A 335 18.29 21.30 17.62
C LEU A 335 18.53 22.65 16.95
N LEU A 336 17.77 23.69 17.31
CA LEU A 336 18.00 25.05 16.79
C LEU A 336 19.23 25.69 17.44
N ASP A 337 19.46 25.48 18.74
CA ASP A 337 20.67 25.94 19.42
C ASP A 337 21.94 25.31 18.81
N ALA A 338 21.94 24.00 18.55
CA ALA A 338 23.03 23.32 17.86
C ALA A 338 23.26 23.84 16.42
N ILE A 339 22.22 24.33 15.74
CA ILE A 339 22.35 24.99 14.43
C ILE A 339 22.93 26.41 14.58
N ARG A 340 22.53 27.20 15.59
CA ARG A 340 23.12 28.53 15.89
C ARG A 340 24.61 28.41 16.22
N ALA A 341 24.97 27.42 17.03
CA ALA A 341 26.35 27.18 17.46
C ALA A 341 27.25 26.57 16.35
N GLY A 342 26.67 26.02 15.29
CA GLY A 342 27.40 25.28 14.25
C GLY A 342 27.87 23.89 14.71
N GLU A 343 27.21 23.32 15.72
CA GLU A 343 27.51 22.02 16.32
C GLU A 343 26.81 20.87 15.59
N LEU A 344 25.68 21.14 14.93
CA LEU A 344 25.03 20.20 14.00
C LEU A 344 25.71 20.25 12.61
N ASP A 345 26.00 19.09 12.02
CA ASP A 345 26.56 19.03 10.65
C ASP A 345 25.59 19.67 9.63
N PRO A 346 26.06 20.56 8.73
CA PRO A 346 25.21 21.26 7.76
C PRO A 346 24.35 20.38 6.85
N ARG A 347 24.69 19.09 6.68
CA ARG A 347 23.86 18.11 5.95
C ARG A 347 22.58 17.74 6.71
N LEU A 348 22.61 17.81 8.04
CA LEU A 348 21.49 17.48 8.92
C LEU A 348 20.57 18.66 9.18
N GLU A 349 20.98 19.91 8.93
CA GLU A 349 20.12 21.11 9.12
C GLU A 349 18.75 20.98 8.42
N SER A 350 18.73 20.61 7.14
CA SER A 350 17.48 20.44 6.40
C SER A 350 16.63 19.29 6.92
N MET A 351 17.27 18.25 7.47
CA MET A 351 16.57 17.15 8.12
C MET A 351 15.95 17.59 9.45
N ALA A 352 16.66 18.40 10.25
CA ALA A 352 16.15 18.93 11.51
C ALA A 352 14.86 19.76 11.31
N PHE A 353 14.82 20.65 10.32
CA PHE A 353 13.59 21.41 10.02
C PHE A 353 12.45 20.53 9.50
N LEU A 354 12.72 19.54 8.64
CA LEU A 354 11.72 18.57 8.19
C LEU A 354 11.15 17.78 9.39
N VAL A 355 12.04 17.28 10.25
CA VAL A 355 11.70 16.53 11.46
C VAL A 355 10.87 17.37 12.42
N LEU A 356 11.19 18.65 12.64
CA LEU A 356 10.37 19.55 13.46
C LEU A 356 8.95 19.71 12.90
N GLY A 357 8.81 19.86 11.58
CA GLY A 357 7.50 19.96 10.92
C GLY A 357 6.66 18.67 11.05
N MET A 358 7.33 17.51 10.95
CA MET A 358 6.72 16.18 11.01
C MET A 358 6.53 15.62 12.44
N ALA A 359 7.26 16.13 13.43
CA ALA A 359 7.13 15.75 14.83
C ALA A 359 5.71 16.07 15.37
N ASP A 360 5.16 17.21 14.90
CA ASP A 360 3.81 17.70 15.16
C ASP A 360 3.48 18.04 16.64
N THR A 361 4.52 18.17 17.47
CA THR A 361 4.38 18.62 18.85
C THR A 361 4.27 20.14 18.94
N GLU A 362 3.68 20.63 20.03
CA GLU A 362 3.51 22.06 20.27
C GLU A 362 4.86 22.76 20.48
N GLU A 363 5.79 22.08 21.15
CA GLU A 363 7.18 22.51 21.32
C GLU A 363 7.89 22.64 19.96
N SER A 364 7.62 21.75 19.01
CA SER A 364 8.21 21.81 17.66
C SER A 364 7.62 22.96 16.85
N ARG A 365 6.30 23.21 16.93
CA ARG A 365 5.67 24.41 16.34
C ARG A 365 6.22 25.70 16.93
N GLN A 366 6.42 25.78 18.24
CA GLN A 366 6.97 26.95 18.92
C GLN A 366 8.45 27.19 18.56
N ALA A 367 9.25 26.12 18.47
CA ALA A 367 10.62 26.19 17.99
C ALA A 367 10.68 26.72 16.53
N LEU A 368 9.87 26.14 15.64
CA LEU A 368 9.74 26.60 14.24
C LEU A 368 9.30 28.06 14.14
N ALA A 369 8.30 28.48 14.93
CA ALA A 369 7.80 29.85 14.96
C ALA A 369 8.88 30.84 15.43
N GLY A 370 9.66 30.50 16.46
CA GLY A 370 10.80 31.32 16.91
C GLY A 370 11.90 31.42 15.86
N ALA A 371 12.18 30.34 15.13
CA ALA A 371 13.15 30.31 14.04
C ALA A 371 12.79 31.24 12.87
N LEU A 372 11.51 31.63 12.68
CA LEU A 372 11.10 32.53 11.61
C LEU A 372 11.65 33.96 11.75
N THR A 373 11.87 34.42 12.98
CA THR A 373 12.33 35.79 13.29
C THR A 373 13.78 35.83 13.78
N ASP A 374 14.49 34.70 13.69
CA ASP A 374 15.82 34.54 14.25
C ASP A 374 16.90 35.13 13.32
N GLY A 375 17.57 36.18 13.80
CA GLY A 375 18.65 36.86 13.08
C GLY A 375 20.00 36.14 13.13
N GLU A 376 20.18 35.15 14.01
CA GLU A 376 21.39 34.32 14.08
C GLU A 376 21.29 33.12 13.13
N LEU A 377 20.08 32.65 12.84
CA LEU A 377 19.84 31.66 11.78
C LEU A 377 20.01 32.27 10.39
N SER A 378 20.50 31.45 9.45
CA SER A 378 20.60 31.83 8.03
C SER A 378 19.20 32.04 7.41
N ALA A 379 19.11 32.90 6.37
CA ALA A 379 17.87 33.09 5.61
C ALA A 379 17.31 31.76 5.06
N MET A 380 18.19 30.84 4.64
CA MET A 380 17.83 29.48 4.24
C MET A 380 17.19 28.67 5.39
N ASN A 381 17.67 28.81 6.62
CA ASN A 381 17.09 28.15 7.79
C ASN A 381 15.76 28.78 8.21
N ARG A 382 15.58 30.10 8.07
CA ARG A 382 14.26 30.74 8.21
C ARG A 382 13.27 30.28 7.14
N GLN A 383 13.71 30.08 5.90
CA GLN A 383 12.88 29.52 4.82
C GLN A 383 12.49 28.06 5.08
N ARG A 384 13.43 27.23 5.55
CA ARG A 384 13.16 25.83 5.97
C ARG A 384 12.15 25.78 7.12
N ALA A 385 12.29 26.66 8.12
CA ALA A 385 11.33 26.79 9.23
C ALA A 385 9.92 27.18 8.74
N ALA A 386 9.82 28.16 7.84
CA ALA A 386 8.55 28.59 7.25
C ALA A 386 7.86 27.45 6.50
N LEU A 387 8.59 26.71 5.66
CA LEU A 387 8.06 25.55 4.93
C LEU A 387 7.56 24.47 5.91
N ALA A 388 8.39 24.06 6.87
CA ALA A 388 8.05 23.03 7.86
C ALA A 388 6.81 23.39 8.69
N LEU A 389 6.67 24.66 9.08
CA LEU A 389 5.50 25.15 9.82
C LEU A 389 4.24 25.22 8.94
N GLY A 390 4.38 25.53 7.65
CA GLY A 390 3.30 25.51 6.67
C GLY A 390 2.82 24.10 6.27
N THR A 391 3.69 23.09 6.37
CA THR A 391 3.36 21.67 6.09
C THR A 391 3.02 20.84 7.33
N ASN A 392 2.92 21.47 8.49
CA ASN A 392 2.65 20.82 9.78
C ASN A 392 1.25 20.16 9.80
N ALA A 393 1.11 19.01 10.50
CA ALA A 393 -0.07 18.15 10.40
C ALA A 393 -1.24 18.59 11.29
N THR A 394 -0.98 19.23 12.44
CA THR A 394 -1.99 19.92 13.25
C THR A 394 -1.77 21.44 13.23
N PRO A 395 -2.09 22.12 12.10
CA PRO A 395 -1.86 23.55 11.95
C PRO A 395 -2.73 24.38 12.90
N THR A 396 -2.20 25.52 13.36
CA THR A 396 -2.80 26.37 14.41
C THR A 396 -2.86 27.84 14.00
N LEU A 397 -3.67 28.64 14.72
CA LEU A 397 -3.67 30.10 14.58
C LEU A 397 -2.35 30.74 14.99
N SER A 398 -1.61 30.17 15.95
CA SER A 398 -0.28 30.66 16.33
C SER A 398 0.75 30.41 15.22
N SER A 399 0.70 29.26 14.52
CA SER A 399 1.51 29.01 13.32
C SER A 399 1.27 30.05 12.22
N LEU A 400 -0.01 30.35 11.94
CA LEU A 400 -0.39 31.36 10.93
C LEU A 400 0.05 32.78 11.33
N ALA A 401 -0.17 33.15 12.60
CA ALA A 401 0.25 34.45 13.12
C ALA A 401 1.76 34.63 13.07
N ALA A 402 2.54 33.59 13.38
CA ALA A 402 4.00 33.62 13.31
C ALA A 402 4.51 33.81 11.86
N LEU A 403 3.94 33.08 10.88
CA LEU A 403 4.27 33.29 9.46
C LEU A 403 3.93 34.71 8.99
N ARG A 404 2.75 35.22 9.36
CA ARG A 404 2.26 36.55 8.98
C ARG A 404 3.08 37.69 9.59
N GLU A 405 3.53 37.53 10.83
CA GLU A 405 4.31 38.56 11.51
C GLU A 405 5.79 38.52 11.12
N ALA A 406 6.39 37.34 10.98
CA ALA A 406 7.76 37.21 10.48
C ALA A 406 7.92 37.81 9.08
N ALA A 407 6.93 37.60 8.19
CA ALA A 407 6.90 38.17 6.84
C ALA A 407 6.84 39.72 6.80
N ARG A 408 6.40 40.37 7.90
CA ARG A 408 6.40 41.84 8.03
C ARG A 408 7.72 42.37 8.61
N GLN A 409 8.41 41.56 9.40
CA GLN A 409 9.68 41.91 10.04
C GLN A 409 10.89 41.59 9.15
N THR A 410 10.69 40.84 8.06
CA THR A 410 11.75 40.53 7.07
C THR A 410 12.16 41.76 6.28
N GLY A 411 13.45 42.02 6.17
CA GLY A 411 13.99 43.23 5.52
C GLY A 411 14.00 43.22 3.98
N ASP A 412 14.67 44.21 3.39
CA ASP A 412 14.70 44.46 1.94
C ASP A 412 15.99 43.99 1.24
N SER A 413 16.73 43.07 1.86
CA SER A 413 17.81 42.33 1.19
C SER A 413 17.22 41.30 0.23
N VAL A 414 17.94 40.90 -0.82
CA VAL A 414 17.47 39.87 -1.78
C VAL A 414 17.13 38.55 -1.07
N ASP A 415 17.95 38.12 -0.10
CA ASP A 415 17.69 36.90 0.67
C ASP A 415 16.48 37.07 1.62
N GLU A 416 16.27 38.28 2.13
CA GLU A 416 15.12 38.61 2.99
C GLU A 416 13.82 38.68 2.20
N ILE A 417 13.83 39.21 0.97
CA ILE A 417 12.69 39.21 0.04
C ILE A 417 12.26 37.77 -0.29
N VAL A 418 13.22 36.88 -0.59
CA VAL A 418 12.94 35.44 -0.84
C VAL A 418 12.41 34.75 0.43
N THR A 419 12.89 35.15 1.61
CA THR A 419 12.43 34.64 2.91
C THR A 419 10.99 35.08 3.20
N ARG A 420 10.69 36.37 3.04
CA ARG A 420 9.36 37.00 3.13
C ARG A 420 8.34 36.30 2.22
N GLY A 421 8.68 36.15 0.95
CA GLY A 421 7.83 35.45 -0.02
C GLY A 421 7.63 33.96 0.29
N THR A 422 8.56 33.33 1.01
CA THR A 422 8.42 31.92 1.44
C THR A 422 7.51 31.79 2.66
N MET A 423 7.59 32.71 3.63
CA MET A 423 6.65 32.79 4.76
C MET A 423 5.21 33.04 4.31
N MET A 424 5.01 33.94 3.34
CA MET A 424 3.71 34.19 2.70
C MET A 424 3.17 32.92 2.02
N ARG A 425 3.99 32.20 1.25
CA ARG A 425 3.59 30.98 0.53
C ARG A 425 3.35 29.77 1.44
N ALA A 426 3.99 29.72 2.60
CA ALA A 426 3.77 28.68 3.61
C ALA A 426 2.35 28.73 4.21
N ALA A 427 1.74 29.92 4.33
CA ALA A 427 0.35 30.07 4.79
C ALA A 427 -0.66 29.30 3.92
N GLY A 428 -0.34 29.04 2.64
CA GLY A 428 -1.13 28.19 1.76
C GLY A 428 -1.35 26.77 2.29
N GLY A 429 -0.36 26.16 2.94
CA GLY A 429 -0.52 24.85 3.55
C GLY A 429 -1.54 24.82 4.70
N LEU A 430 -1.67 25.95 5.42
CA LEU A 430 -2.63 26.15 6.49
C LEU A 430 -4.06 26.42 5.96
N GLY A 431 -4.20 26.86 4.70
CA GLY A 431 -5.48 27.14 4.03
C GLY A 431 -6.15 25.93 3.33
N ARG A 432 -5.56 24.75 3.44
CA ARG A 432 -6.06 23.48 2.85
C ARG A 432 -7.32 22.98 3.55
N ASP A 433 -8.16 22.25 2.82
CA ASP A 433 -9.39 21.65 3.36
C ASP A 433 -9.17 20.59 4.46
N SER A 434 -7.92 20.11 4.65
CA SER A 434 -7.53 19.25 5.77
C SER A 434 -7.23 20.00 7.07
N ALA A 435 -7.10 21.33 7.06
CA ALA A 435 -6.82 22.12 8.25
C ALA A 435 -8.11 22.41 9.07
N PRO A 436 -8.01 22.61 10.41
CA PRO A 436 -9.15 22.96 11.25
C PRO A 436 -9.85 24.24 10.76
N ASP A 437 -11.19 24.24 10.79
CA ASP A 437 -12.03 25.28 10.16
C ASP A 437 -11.58 26.73 10.46
N GLU A 438 -11.33 27.06 11.73
CA GLU A 438 -10.93 28.40 12.16
C GLU A 438 -9.57 28.83 11.58
N VAL A 439 -8.59 27.91 11.60
CA VAL A 439 -7.24 28.15 11.05
C VAL A 439 -7.30 28.29 9.53
N ARG A 440 -8.10 27.43 8.90
CA ARG A 440 -8.27 27.35 7.45
C ARG A 440 -8.88 28.62 6.89
N GLU A 441 -9.95 29.14 7.50
CA GLU A 441 -10.63 30.35 7.00
C GLU A 441 -9.84 31.64 7.29
N GLU A 442 -9.13 31.77 8.41
CA GLU A 442 -8.20 32.90 8.65
C GLU A 442 -7.00 32.83 7.69
N ALA A 443 -6.46 31.64 7.42
CA ALA A 443 -5.41 31.46 6.41
C ALA A 443 -5.91 31.87 5.02
N ARG A 444 -7.13 31.47 4.62
CA ARG A 444 -7.77 31.90 3.37
C ARG A 444 -8.01 33.40 3.32
N ALA A 445 -8.41 34.04 4.42
CA ALA A 445 -8.56 35.49 4.50
C ALA A 445 -7.21 36.19 4.25
N TYR A 446 -6.13 35.75 4.90
CA TYR A 446 -4.79 36.28 4.69
C TYR A 446 -4.26 36.02 3.26
N ILE A 447 -4.55 34.86 2.67
CA ILE A 447 -4.16 34.58 1.28
C ILE A 447 -4.87 35.52 0.30
N ARG A 448 -6.16 35.86 0.52
CA ARG A 448 -6.85 36.87 -0.30
C ARG A 448 -6.29 38.28 -0.10
N GLU A 449 -5.90 38.66 1.12
CA GLU A 449 -5.19 39.92 1.40
C GLU A 449 -3.87 40.02 0.62
N LEU A 450 -3.06 38.95 0.61
CA LEU A 450 -1.83 38.88 -0.18
C LEU A 450 -2.11 38.94 -1.69
N ALA A 451 -3.01 38.09 -2.20
CA ALA A 451 -3.31 37.95 -3.63
C ALA A 451 -4.01 39.17 -4.26
N THR A 452 -4.52 40.10 -3.45
CA THR A 452 -5.11 41.36 -3.92
C THR A 452 -4.21 42.59 -3.71
N SER A 453 -3.09 42.46 -3.00
CA SER A 453 -2.11 43.54 -2.78
C SER A 453 -1.67 44.22 -4.08
N ASP A 454 -1.47 45.54 -4.07
CA ASP A 454 -0.96 46.29 -5.23
C ASP A 454 0.50 45.99 -5.56
N ASP A 455 1.28 45.58 -4.55
CA ASP A 455 2.66 45.13 -4.71
C ASP A 455 2.73 43.80 -5.49
N VAL A 456 3.67 43.72 -6.44
CA VAL A 456 3.83 42.57 -7.34
C VAL A 456 4.37 41.36 -6.59
N GLU A 457 5.33 41.53 -5.68
CA GLU A 457 5.95 40.41 -4.96
C GLU A 457 4.93 39.76 -4.02
N THR A 458 4.22 40.58 -3.25
CA THR A 458 3.14 40.17 -2.35
C THR A 458 1.99 39.51 -3.10
N ARG A 459 1.56 40.08 -4.25
CA ARG A 459 0.50 39.51 -5.10
C ARG A 459 0.87 38.13 -5.63
N VAL A 460 2.11 37.96 -6.14
CA VAL A 460 2.62 36.67 -6.62
C VAL A 460 2.76 35.67 -5.47
N ALA A 461 3.24 36.10 -4.30
CA ALA A 461 3.32 35.23 -3.12
C ALA A 461 1.94 34.78 -2.63
N GLY A 462 0.91 35.63 -2.71
CA GLY A 462 -0.48 35.30 -2.40
C GLY A 462 -1.11 34.31 -3.40
N LEU A 463 -0.85 34.48 -4.70
CA LEU A 463 -1.32 33.54 -5.74
C LEU A 463 -0.63 32.18 -5.61
N ASP A 464 0.69 32.14 -5.40
CA ASP A 464 1.43 30.92 -5.09
C ASP A 464 0.89 30.25 -3.80
N ALA A 465 0.51 31.03 -2.78
CA ALA A 465 -0.11 30.52 -1.55
C ALA A 465 -1.50 29.92 -1.78
N ALA A 466 -2.34 30.56 -2.62
CA ALA A 466 -3.63 30.00 -3.05
C ALA A 466 -3.44 28.66 -3.79
N GLY A 467 -2.38 28.56 -4.60
CA GLY A 467 -1.95 27.29 -5.21
C GLY A 467 -1.60 26.23 -4.18
N ASN A 468 -0.76 26.57 -3.20
CA ASN A 468 -0.37 25.65 -2.12
C ASN A 468 -1.56 25.18 -1.26
N ALA A 469 -2.66 25.94 -1.22
CA ALA A 469 -3.91 25.59 -0.56
C ALA A 469 -4.83 24.66 -1.38
N GLY A 470 -4.70 24.65 -2.72
CA GLY A 470 -5.34 23.67 -3.62
C GLY A 470 -6.88 23.67 -3.60
N THR A 471 -7.53 24.77 -3.22
CA THR A 471 -8.97 24.78 -2.86
C THR A 471 -9.81 25.69 -3.76
N GLU A 472 -11.03 25.26 -4.06
CA GLU A 472 -12.04 26.04 -4.80
C GLU A 472 -12.36 27.37 -4.11
N ALA A 473 -12.26 27.43 -2.78
CA ALA A 473 -12.57 28.64 -2.00
C ALA A 473 -11.67 29.85 -2.32
N LEU A 474 -10.57 29.67 -3.05
CA LEU A 474 -9.65 30.73 -3.50
C LEU A 474 -9.59 30.89 -5.03
N LEU A 475 -10.49 30.22 -5.76
CA LEU A 475 -10.56 30.32 -7.23
C LEU A 475 -10.88 31.75 -7.69
N ASP A 476 -11.65 32.51 -6.91
CA ASP A 476 -12.05 33.89 -7.20
C ASP A 476 -10.85 34.83 -7.34
N VAL A 477 -9.93 34.80 -6.36
CA VAL A 477 -8.70 35.61 -6.39
C VAL A 477 -7.68 35.09 -7.40
N VAL A 478 -7.66 33.78 -7.68
CA VAL A 478 -6.82 33.22 -8.75
C VAL A 478 -7.32 33.64 -10.13
N GLN A 479 -8.64 33.61 -10.38
CA GLN A 479 -9.24 34.07 -11.64
C GLN A 479 -8.99 35.56 -11.90
N ALA A 480 -9.10 36.41 -10.88
CA ALA A 480 -8.73 37.82 -10.99
C ALA A 480 -7.25 38.03 -11.42
N GLY A 481 -6.37 37.09 -11.08
CA GLY A 481 -4.97 37.08 -11.51
C GLY A 481 -4.77 36.78 -13.00
N PHE A 482 -5.74 36.20 -13.72
CA PHE A 482 -5.62 35.91 -15.16
C PHE A 482 -5.74 37.15 -16.05
N GLU A 483 -6.36 38.24 -15.57
CA GLU A 483 -6.53 39.48 -16.33
C GLU A 483 -5.42 40.52 -16.05
N ASP A 484 -4.47 40.23 -15.14
CA ASP A 484 -3.40 41.17 -14.79
C ASP A 484 -2.47 41.44 -16.00
N ALA A 485 -2.22 42.72 -16.27
CA ALA A 485 -1.36 43.14 -17.38
C ALA A 485 0.07 42.56 -17.29
N ARG A 486 0.55 42.26 -16.07
CA ARG A 486 1.91 41.79 -15.79
C ARG A 486 1.99 40.25 -15.98
N PRO A 487 2.79 39.74 -16.94
CA PRO A 487 2.88 38.30 -17.19
C PRO A 487 3.28 37.45 -15.97
N VAL A 488 4.09 38.00 -15.05
CA VAL A 488 4.49 37.29 -13.81
C VAL A 488 3.29 36.97 -12.90
N VAL A 489 2.30 37.89 -12.82
CA VAL A 489 1.10 37.70 -12.01
C VAL A 489 0.21 36.62 -12.64
N ARG A 490 -0.04 36.71 -13.96
CA ARG A 490 -0.80 35.66 -14.69
C ARG A 490 -0.13 34.30 -14.60
N SER A 491 1.20 34.25 -14.70
CA SER A 491 2.00 33.02 -14.58
C SER A 491 1.79 32.34 -13.22
N SER A 492 1.88 33.10 -12.12
CA SER A 492 1.59 32.59 -10.78
C SER A 492 0.12 32.18 -10.61
N ALA A 493 -0.83 32.96 -11.16
CA ALA A 493 -2.25 32.61 -11.14
C ALA A 493 -2.56 31.28 -11.85
N TYR A 494 -2.04 31.05 -13.06
CA TYR A 494 -2.22 29.75 -13.73
C TYR A 494 -1.44 28.62 -13.04
N ASN A 495 -0.27 28.89 -12.46
CA ASN A 495 0.48 27.93 -11.63
C ASN A 495 -0.32 27.50 -10.38
N ALA A 496 -1.13 28.39 -9.81
CA ALA A 496 -1.98 28.10 -8.66
C ALA A 496 -3.07 27.05 -8.94
N LEU A 497 -3.46 26.85 -10.20
CA LEU A 497 -4.45 25.84 -10.58
C LEU A 497 -3.94 24.38 -10.41
N ARG A 498 -2.63 24.15 -10.32
CA ARG A 498 -2.03 22.80 -10.42
C ARG A 498 -2.56 21.82 -9.37
N ASP A 499 -2.80 22.30 -8.15
CA ASP A 499 -3.18 21.51 -6.97
C ASP A 499 -4.70 21.54 -6.69
N MET A 500 -5.49 22.25 -7.52
CA MET A 500 -6.94 22.39 -7.40
C MET A 500 -7.74 21.22 -8.02
N PRO A 501 -9.05 21.07 -7.71
CA PRO A 501 -9.91 20.05 -8.30
C PRO A 501 -9.90 20.05 -9.84
N ARG A 502 -9.65 18.88 -10.43
CA ARG A 502 -9.39 18.70 -11.87
C ARG A 502 -10.55 19.16 -12.75
N ASP A 503 -11.76 18.76 -12.37
CA ASP A 503 -13.02 19.07 -13.03
C ASP A 503 -13.32 20.58 -13.05
N LEU A 504 -12.83 21.31 -12.05
CA LEU A 504 -12.93 22.76 -11.98
C LEU A 504 -11.93 23.47 -12.90
N ILE A 505 -10.67 23.05 -12.89
CA ILE A 505 -9.60 23.74 -13.65
C ILE A 505 -9.57 23.38 -15.13
N GLN A 506 -10.04 22.19 -15.54
CA GLN A 506 -9.91 21.74 -16.93
C GLN A 506 -10.58 22.67 -17.95
N PRO A 507 -11.81 23.18 -17.76
CA PRO A 507 -12.40 24.17 -18.65
C PRO A 507 -11.58 25.46 -18.74
N VAL A 508 -11.14 25.98 -17.59
CA VAL A 508 -10.35 27.22 -17.46
C VAL A 508 -9.03 27.12 -18.23
N ILE A 509 -8.29 26.04 -18.01
CA ILE A 509 -7.01 25.76 -18.67
C ILE A 509 -7.20 25.56 -20.18
N THR A 510 -8.28 24.88 -20.59
CA THR A 510 -8.56 24.60 -22.01
C THR A 510 -8.86 25.87 -22.80
N ASP A 511 -9.64 26.80 -22.23
CA ASP A 511 -9.90 28.11 -22.85
C ASP A 511 -8.64 28.98 -22.87
N ALA A 512 -7.96 29.11 -21.74
CA ALA A 512 -6.80 30.00 -21.61
C ALA A 512 -5.61 29.59 -22.52
N LEU A 513 -5.46 28.29 -22.86
CA LEU A 513 -4.51 27.82 -23.89
C LEU A 513 -4.71 28.50 -25.25
N GLN A 514 -5.96 28.72 -25.64
CA GLN A 514 -6.31 29.29 -26.95
C GLN A 514 -6.03 30.80 -27.01
N HIS A 515 -6.01 31.47 -25.85
CA HIS A 515 -5.97 32.93 -25.75
C HIS A 515 -4.63 33.52 -25.24
N GLU A 516 -3.92 32.87 -24.31
CA GLU A 516 -2.68 33.41 -23.75
C GLU A 516 -1.51 33.30 -24.74
N ALA A 517 -0.95 34.44 -25.14
CA ALA A 517 0.13 34.55 -26.13
C ALA A 517 1.55 34.60 -25.53
N HIS A 518 1.70 34.88 -24.24
CA HIS A 518 3.01 35.02 -23.59
C HIS A 518 3.62 33.66 -23.24
N GLY A 519 4.84 33.40 -23.74
CA GLY A 519 5.54 32.12 -23.61
C GLY A 519 5.57 31.57 -22.18
N ASP A 520 6.10 32.34 -21.21
CA ASP A 520 6.21 31.87 -19.83
C ASP A 520 4.86 31.62 -19.14
N VAL A 521 3.81 32.37 -19.50
CA VAL A 521 2.48 32.20 -18.91
C VAL A 521 1.81 30.95 -19.47
N ARG A 522 1.89 30.75 -20.79
CA ARG A 522 1.49 29.52 -21.47
C ARG A 522 2.25 28.31 -20.93
N ARG A 523 3.56 28.46 -20.63
CA ARG A 523 4.39 27.42 -19.99
C ARG A 523 3.88 27.07 -18.59
N ALA A 524 3.62 28.06 -17.73
CA ALA A 524 3.11 27.85 -16.37
C ALA A 524 1.72 27.18 -16.36
N LEU A 525 0.81 27.64 -17.23
CA LEU A 525 -0.51 27.05 -17.45
C LEU A 525 -0.42 25.57 -17.84
N VAL A 526 0.43 25.25 -18.82
CA VAL A 526 0.64 23.86 -19.27
C VAL A 526 1.31 23.01 -18.18
N SER A 527 2.25 23.58 -17.40
CA SER A 527 2.86 22.89 -16.26
C SER A 527 1.84 22.58 -15.17
N ALA A 528 0.92 23.50 -14.86
CA ALA A 528 -0.17 23.25 -13.92
C ALA A 528 -1.11 22.13 -14.41
N ALA A 529 -1.48 22.17 -15.68
CA ALA A 529 -2.27 21.12 -16.33
C ALA A 529 -1.58 19.74 -16.30
N TYR A 530 -0.26 19.70 -16.53
CA TYR A 530 0.55 18.48 -16.48
C TYR A 530 0.64 17.90 -15.06
N THR A 531 0.95 18.73 -14.07
CA THR A 531 1.00 18.33 -12.65
C THR A 531 -0.36 17.78 -12.21
N ASN A 532 -1.45 18.50 -12.49
CA ASN A 532 -2.79 18.03 -12.13
C ASN A 532 -3.15 16.71 -12.82
N ALA A 533 -2.80 16.55 -14.11
CA ALA A 533 -3.01 15.32 -14.86
C ALA A 533 -2.22 14.12 -14.31
N THR A 534 -1.04 14.35 -13.71
CA THR A 534 -0.16 13.30 -13.16
C THR A 534 -0.33 13.02 -11.67
N ALA A 535 -0.95 13.93 -10.89
CA ALA A 535 -1.18 13.77 -9.45
C ALA A 535 -1.96 12.50 -9.05
N SER A 536 -2.75 11.93 -9.98
CA SER A 536 -3.44 10.65 -9.80
C SER A 536 -2.64 9.48 -10.37
N ALA A 537 -2.50 8.38 -9.62
CA ALA A 537 -1.77 7.15 -9.99
C ALA A 537 -2.13 6.51 -11.35
N ARG A 538 -3.23 6.95 -11.99
CA ARG A 538 -3.50 6.74 -13.42
C ARG A 538 -3.56 8.11 -14.11
N PRO A 539 -2.46 8.60 -14.70
CA PRO A 539 -2.44 9.93 -15.32
C PRO A 539 -3.50 10.07 -16.43
N TYR A 540 -4.22 11.19 -16.42
CA TYR A 540 -5.36 11.45 -17.31
C TYR A 540 -5.42 12.93 -17.70
N VAL A 541 -5.58 13.17 -19.01
CA VAL A 541 -5.82 14.48 -19.63
C VAL A 541 -7.16 14.39 -20.36
N ASP A 542 -7.99 15.41 -20.24
CA ASP A 542 -9.27 15.49 -20.96
C ASP A 542 -9.04 15.62 -22.49
N PRO A 543 -9.88 15.02 -23.37
CA PRO A 543 -9.70 15.10 -24.81
C PRO A 543 -9.74 16.52 -25.40
N LEU A 544 -10.52 17.45 -24.85
CA LEU A 544 -10.57 18.84 -25.29
C LEU A 544 -9.29 19.57 -24.90
N LEU A 545 -8.82 19.37 -23.66
CA LEU A 545 -7.54 19.90 -23.19
C LEU A 545 -6.35 19.37 -24.03
N ALA A 546 -6.36 18.08 -24.36
CA ALA A 546 -5.33 17.47 -25.19
C ALA A 546 -5.35 17.98 -26.65
N GLN A 547 -6.55 18.22 -27.21
CA GLN A 547 -6.72 18.83 -28.53
C GLN A 547 -6.27 20.30 -28.53
N ALA A 548 -6.67 21.09 -27.53
CA ALA A 548 -6.25 22.48 -27.36
C ALA A 548 -4.72 22.59 -27.24
N ALA A 549 -4.06 21.70 -26.49
CA ALA A 549 -2.60 21.62 -26.42
C ALA A 549 -1.97 21.36 -27.80
N VAL A 550 -2.50 20.41 -28.56
CA VAL A 550 -2.03 20.09 -29.94
C VAL A 550 -2.18 21.27 -30.90
N GLU A 551 -3.28 22.03 -30.81
CA GLU A 551 -3.53 23.23 -31.62
C GLU A 551 -2.62 24.39 -31.19
N THR A 552 -2.40 24.54 -29.88
CA THR A 552 -1.54 25.56 -29.27
C THR A 552 -0.08 25.47 -29.76
N LEU A 553 0.41 24.27 -30.13
CA LEU A 553 1.73 24.10 -30.75
C LEU A 553 1.90 24.92 -32.05
N ALA A 554 0.82 25.23 -32.78
CA ALA A 554 0.87 26.01 -34.02
C ALA A 554 1.17 27.50 -33.80
N THR A 555 0.92 28.02 -32.59
CA THR A 555 1.10 29.44 -32.25
C THR A 555 2.20 29.66 -31.20
N THR A 556 2.78 28.59 -30.65
CA THR A 556 3.82 28.69 -29.62
C THR A 556 5.21 28.77 -30.24
N SER A 557 5.88 29.92 -30.10
CA SER A 557 7.27 30.13 -30.53
C SER A 557 8.32 29.84 -29.44
N ASP A 558 7.96 29.98 -28.15
CA ASP A 558 8.85 29.71 -27.01
C ASP A 558 9.15 28.21 -26.86
N GLU A 559 10.44 27.82 -26.91
CA GLU A 559 10.87 26.42 -26.81
C GLU A 559 10.33 25.75 -25.54
N GLY A 560 10.46 26.40 -24.37
CA GLY A 560 10.02 25.82 -23.10
C GLY A 560 8.52 25.54 -23.04
N ALA A 561 7.69 26.45 -23.56
CA ALA A 561 6.25 26.27 -23.68
C ALA A 561 5.90 25.18 -24.70
N ARG A 562 6.61 25.08 -25.85
CA ARG A 562 6.43 23.99 -26.82
C ARG A 562 6.74 22.64 -26.17
N MET A 563 7.86 22.54 -25.47
CA MET A 563 8.31 21.32 -24.78
C MET A 563 7.32 20.88 -23.69
N ALA A 564 6.82 21.82 -22.87
CA ALA A 564 5.76 21.53 -21.89
C ALA A 564 4.46 21.06 -22.58
N THR A 565 4.06 21.71 -23.67
CA THR A 565 2.81 21.41 -24.40
C THR A 565 2.86 20.02 -25.05
N ILE A 566 4.02 19.63 -25.58
CA ILE A 566 4.29 18.27 -26.06
C ILE A 566 4.20 17.25 -24.92
N GLY A 567 4.72 17.57 -23.72
CA GLY A 567 4.61 16.71 -22.54
C GLY A 567 3.16 16.46 -22.13
N LEU A 568 2.33 17.51 -22.10
CA LEU A 568 0.89 17.40 -21.78
C LEU A 568 0.12 16.58 -22.82
N ALA A 569 0.26 16.90 -24.12
CA ALA A 569 -0.33 16.12 -25.20
C ALA A 569 0.18 14.66 -25.21
N GLY A 570 1.45 14.47 -24.82
CA GLY A 570 2.11 13.18 -24.69
C GLY A 570 1.52 12.25 -23.64
N LEU A 571 0.87 12.77 -22.59
CA LEU A 571 0.09 11.97 -21.63
C LEU A 571 -1.22 11.44 -22.24
N ALA A 572 -1.78 12.13 -23.23
CA ALA A 572 -3.01 11.73 -23.92
C ALA A 572 -2.76 10.78 -25.11
N ALA A 573 -1.60 10.88 -25.77
CA ALA A 573 -1.25 10.12 -26.98
C ALA A 573 -1.41 8.57 -26.91
N PRO A 574 -1.22 7.89 -25.75
CA PRO A 574 -1.51 6.46 -25.63
C PRO A 574 -3.00 6.10 -25.71
N ARG A 575 -3.91 7.08 -25.52
CA ARG A 575 -5.37 6.89 -25.45
C ARG A 575 -6.14 7.63 -26.54
N SER A 576 -5.59 8.71 -27.11
CA SER A 576 -6.11 9.37 -28.31
C SER A 576 -5.20 9.11 -29.51
N PRO A 577 -5.65 8.31 -30.50
CA PRO A 577 -5.00 8.19 -31.81
C PRO A 577 -4.86 9.53 -32.54
N GLU A 578 -5.78 10.47 -32.32
CA GLU A 578 -5.86 11.78 -32.97
C GLU A 578 -4.71 12.68 -32.51
N VAL A 579 -4.51 12.78 -31.18
CA VAL A 579 -3.38 13.50 -30.57
C VAL A 579 -2.05 12.89 -31.01
N ARG A 580 -1.93 11.55 -30.98
CA ARG A 580 -0.73 10.84 -31.45
C ARG A 580 -0.43 11.09 -32.93
N ALA A 581 -1.44 11.07 -33.79
CA ALA A 581 -1.28 11.42 -35.21
C ALA A 581 -0.90 12.89 -35.41
N ALA A 582 -1.38 13.80 -34.56
CA ALA A 582 -0.99 15.20 -34.61
C ALA A 582 0.46 15.44 -34.16
N LEU A 583 0.92 14.78 -33.09
CA LEU A 583 2.34 14.82 -32.67
C LEU A 583 3.27 14.24 -33.75
N ALA A 584 2.84 13.20 -34.48
CA ALA A 584 3.58 12.68 -35.62
C ALA A 584 3.68 13.69 -36.78
N ARG A 585 2.61 14.43 -37.09
CA ARG A 585 2.65 15.53 -38.08
C ARG A 585 3.53 16.70 -37.65
N TRP A 586 3.59 16.99 -36.35
CA TRP A 586 4.55 17.96 -35.79
C TRP A 586 6.00 17.50 -36.00
N LEU A 587 6.30 16.23 -35.77
CA LEU A 587 7.63 15.65 -35.97
C LEU A 587 8.08 15.63 -37.45
N GLU A 588 7.15 15.62 -38.40
CA GLU A 588 7.45 15.82 -39.84
C GLU A 588 7.93 17.24 -40.15
N GLN A 589 7.43 18.24 -39.40
CA GLN A 589 7.65 19.66 -39.67
C GLN A 589 8.75 20.28 -38.80
N GLU A 590 9.13 19.63 -37.68
CA GLU A 590 10.07 20.18 -36.71
C GLU A 590 11.54 20.16 -37.17
N THR A 591 12.25 21.25 -36.88
CA THR A 591 13.69 21.42 -37.15
C THR A 591 14.54 21.45 -35.89
N ASP A 592 13.95 21.80 -34.74
CA ASP A 592 14.66 21.91 -33.48
C ASP A 592 14.98 20.52 -32.84
N PRO A 593 16.24 20.24 -32.47
CA PRO A 593 16.60 18.94 -31.88
C PRO A 593 15.94 18.62 -30.53
N SER A 594 15.78 19.60 -29.65
CA SER A 594 15.10 19.43 -28.35
C SER A 594 13.65 19.03 -28.55
N VAL A 595 12.96 19.74 -29.45
CA VAL A 595 11.54 19.54 -29.76
C VAL A 595 11.32 18.22 -30.50
N ILE A 596 12.22 17.84 -31.43
CA ILE A 596 12.26 16.50 -32.04
C ILE A 596 12.38 15.42 -30.96
N GLN A 597 13.25 15.60 -29.96
CA GLN A 597 13.44 14.63 -28.88
C GLN A 597 12.24 14.55 -27.91
N ALA A 598 11.51 15.65 -27.70
CA ALA A 598 10.25 15.62 -26.96
C ALA A 598 9.14 14.90 -27.74
N LEU A 599 8.91 15.27 -29.00
CA LEU A 599 7.92 14.61 -29.87
C LEU A 599 8.18 13.11 -30.00
N GLY A 600 9.45 12.72 -30.20
CA GLY A 600 9.87 11.33 -30.32
C GLY A 600 9.67 10.49 -29.05
N ARG A 601 9.58 11.09 -27.85
CA ARG A 601 9.30 10.37 -26.59
C ARG A 601 7.85 9.89 -26.46
N HIS A 602 6.92 10.43 -27.24
CA HIS A 602 5.49 10.12 -27.17
C HIS A 602 4.96 9.36 -28.41
N LEU A 603 5.87 8.85 -29.24
CA LEU A 603 5.58 8.06 -30.44
C LEU A 603 6.34 6.73 -30.38
N SER A 604 5.82 5.69 -31.03
CA SER A 604 6.63 4.48 -31.22
C SER A 604 7.81 4.74 -32.17
N VAL A 605 8.88 3.94 -32.05
CA VAL A 605 10.06 4.02 -32.93
C VAL A 605 9.69 3.89 -34.42
N ALA A 606 8.62 3.16 -34.74
CA ALA A 606 8.11 3.04 -36.11
C ALA A 606 7.42 4.33 -36.59
N GLU A 607 6.53 4.90 -35.78
CA GLU A 607 5.83 6.16 -36.09
C GLU A 607 6.83 7.33 -36.22
N ALA A 608 7.78 7.44 -35.28
CA ALA A 608 8.79 8.49 -35.27
C ALA A 608 9.72 8.42 -36.49
N ARG A 609 10.19 7.22 -36.88
CA ARG A 609 10.98 7.02 -38.10
C ARG A 609 10.18 7.36 -39.36
N ALA A 610 8.90 6.97 -39.41
CA ALA A 610 8.05 7.24 -40.56
C ALA A 610 7.75 8.75 -40.71
N ALA A 611 7.58 9.48 -39.60
CA ALA A 611 7.45 10.94 -39.59
C ALA A 611 8.74 11.63 -40.08
N LEU A 612 9.89 11.32 -39.48
CA LEU A 612 11.17 11.92 -39.87
C LEU A 612 11.53 11.67 -41.35
N ALA A 613 11.22 10.49 -41.89
CA ALA A 613 11.41 10.18 -43.31
C ALA A 613 10.52 11.05 -44.25
N ARG A 614 9.27 11.33 -43.85
CA ARG A 614 8.39 12.25 -44.60
C ARG A 614 8.92 13.69 -44.54
N GLY A 615 9.37 14.14 -43.37
CA GLY A 615 9.99 15.46 -43.19
C GLY A 615 11.23 15.67 -44.07
N GLN A 616 12.13 14.68 -44.15
CA GLN A 616 13.31 14.71 -45.03
C GLN A 616 12.93 14.80 -46.51
N GLY A 617 11.94 14.04 -46.95
CA GLY A 617 11.44 14.06 -48.34
C GLY A 617 10.83 15.41 -48.76
N THR A 618 10.35 16.21 -47.82
CA THR A 618 9.81 17.56 -48.08
C THR A 618 10.83 18.70 -47.94
N ARG A 619 12.03 18.42 -47.42
CA ARG A 619 13.12 19.42 -47.21
C ARG A 619 14.21 19.39 -48.28
N THR A 620 14.11 18.48 -49.24
CA THR A 620 15.02 18.42 -50.39
C THR A 620 14.37 19.18 -51.55
N PRO A 621 14.94 20.31 -52.02
CA PRO A 621 14.37 21.13 -53.09
C PRO A 621 14.61 20.55 -54.50
#